data_AF-A0A3N5USU2-F1
#
_entry.id   AF-A0A3N5USU2-F1
#
_cell.length_a   1.000
_cell.length_b   1.000
_cell.length_c   1.000
_cell.angle_alpha   90.00
_cell.angle_beta   90.00
_cell.angle_gamma   90.00
#
_symmetry.space_group_name_H-M   'P 1'
#
loop_
_entity.id
_entity.type
_entity.pdbx_description
1 polymer ?
#
loop_
_entity_poly.entity_id
_entity_poly.type
_entity_poly.pdbx_seq_one_letter_code
_entity_poly.pdbx_strand_id
1 'polypeptide(L)'
;MNVAVAVTGNDAMAHALKQINPDVCAAYPITPQTDLMQRFSEFVSDGEVDTELILVESEHSAMSACIGAAAAGGRVATATSGPGLALMWEMLYVASGMRLPIVMPVVNR
;
A
#
# COMPACT_ATOMS: atom_id res chain seq x y z
N MET A 1 -21.33 14.75 2.11
CA MET A 1 -20.97 16.18 2.14
C MET A 1 -19.51 16.30 1.70
N ASN A 2 -19.19 17.14 0.72
CA ASN A 2 -17.81 17.35 0.28
C ASN A 2 -17.19 18.43 1.18
N VAL A 3 -16.68 18.03 2.35
CA VAL A 3 -16.06 18.93 3.33
C VAL A 3 -14.58 19.06 2.99
N ALA A 4 -14.11 20.28 2.72
CA ALA A 4 -12.70 20.54 2.53
C ALA A 4 -11.98 20.52 3.90
N VAL A 5 -10.98 19.67 4.03
CA VAL A 5 -10.16 19.51 5.24
C VAL A 5 -8.68 19.69 4.88
N ALA A 6 -7.93 20.35 5.77
CA ALA A 6 -6.49 20.48 5.62
C ALA A 6 -5.80 19.24 6.21
N VAL A 7 -5.15 18.45 5.36
CA VAL A 7 -4.51 17.17 5.71
C VAL A 7 -3.14 17.06 5.06
N THR A 8 -2.28 16.19 5.57
CA THR A 8 -1.00 15.87 4.91
C THR A 8 -1.24 15.00 3.67
N GLY A 9 -0.24 14.89 2.79
CA GLY A 9 -0.33 14.00 1.63
C GLY A 9 -0.48 12.53 2.01
N ASN A 10 0.21 12.09 3.07
CA ASN A 10 0.10 10.74 3.63
C ASN A 10 -1.32 10.48 4.14
N ASP A 11 -1.90 11.43 4.87
CA ASP A 11 -3.26 11.32 5.41
C ASP A 11 -4.32 11.31 4.31
N ALA A 12 -4.18 12.18 3.30
CA ALA A 12 -5.02 12.17 2.11
C ALA A 12 -4.97 10.82 1.37
N MET A 13 -3.78 10.23 1.22
CA MET A 13 -3.62 8.93 0.57
C MET A 13 -4.16 7.78 1.43
N ALA A 14 -4.00 7.83 2.77
CA ALA A 14 -4.60 6.85 3.67
C ALA A 14 -6.13 6.87 3.57
N HIS A 15 -6.75 8.05 3.52
CA HIS A 15 -8.18 8.20 3.25
C HIS A 15 -8.59 7.70 1.86
N ALA A 16 -7.75 7.88 0.84
CA ALA A 16 -7.99 7.31 -0.46
C ALA A 16 -7.94 5.77 -0.43
N LEU A 17 -6.97 5.16 0.27
CA LEU A 17 -6.93 3.71 0.48
C LEU A 17 -8.17 3.21 1.24
N LYS A 18 -8.64 3.95 2.26
CA LYS A 18 -9.91 3.66 2.94
C LYS A 18 -11.08 3.61 1.97
N GLN A 19 -11.18 4.58 1.06
CA GLN A 19 -12.24 4.60 0.04
C GLN A 19 -12.11 3.49 -0.99
N ILE A 20 -10.87 3.11 -1.33
CA ILE A 20 -10.58 2.01 -2.24
C ILE A 20 -10.99 0.66 -1.63
N ASN A 21 -10.88 0.51 -0.31
CA ASN A 21 -11.12 -0.72 0.45
C ASN A 21 -10.42 -1.92 -0.23
N PRO A 22 -9.07 -1.94 -0.31
CA PRO A 22 -8.34 -3.03 -0.95
C PRO A 22 -8.55 -4.34 -0.20
N ASP A 23 -8.61 -5.47 -0.91
CA ASP A 23 -8.77 -6.78 -0.29
C ASP A 23 -7.50 -7.17 0.49
N VAL A 24 -6.32 -6.81 -0.05
CA VAL A 24 -5.03 -7.09 0.58
C VAL A 24 -4.14 -5.85 0.53
N CYS A 25 -3.48 -5.56 1.65
CA CYS A 25 -2.42 -4.56 1.71
C CYS A 25 -1.17 -5.13 2.39
N ALA A 26 -0.04 -5.16 1.69
CA ALA A 26 1.23 -5.59 2.28
C ALA A 26 2.09 -4.38 2.65
N ALA A 27 2.64 -4.34 3.86
CA ALA A 27 3.29 -3.16 4.40
C ALA A 27 4.64 -3.46 5.07
N TYR A 28 5.61 -2.57 4.82
CA TYR A 28 6.89 -2.52 5.51
C TYR A 28 7.20 -1.06 5.90
N PRO A 29 7.72 -0.77 7.11
CA PRO A 29 7.97 0.60 7.54
C PRO A 29 9.22 1.21 6.88
N ILE A 30 9.05 2.30 6.13
CA ILE A 30 10.16 3.15 5.67
C ILE A 30 9.75 4.64 5.61
N THR A 31 10.55 5.51 6.21
CA THR A 31 10.31 6.97 6.21
C THR A 31 10.44 7.54 4.79
N PRO A 32 9.57 8.47 4.35
CA PRO A 32 8.46 9.10 5.07
C PRO A 32 7.07 8.44 4.88
N GLN A 33 6.94 7.36 4.09
CA GLN A 33 5.61 6.74 3.91
C GLN A 33 5.05 6.08 5.16
N THR A 34 5.87 5.71 6.16
CA THR A 34 5.43 4.95 7.34
C THR A 34 4.13 5.52 7.96
N ASP A 35 4.03 6.83 8.01
CA ASP A 35 2.89 7.58 8.56
C ASP A 35 1.59 7.43 7.75
N LEU A 36 1.66 7.17 6.43
CA LEU A 36 0.52 6.76 5.59
C LEU A 36 0.00 5.39 6.04
N MET A 37 0.90 4.39 6.09
CA MET A 37 0.52 3.01 6.40
C MET A 37 0.04 2.84 7.84
N GLN A 38 0.59 3.61 8.78
CA GLN A 38 0.11 3.67 10.16
C GLN A 38 -1.35 4.13 10.21
N ARG A 39 -1.70 5.25 9.57
CA ARG A 39 -3.09 5.72 9.52
C ARG A 39 -4.02 4.74 8.84
N PHE A 40 -3.58 4.12 7.74
CA PHE A 40 -4.39 3.10 7.07
C PHE A 40 -4.62 1.87 7.97
N SER A 41 -3.62 1.45 8.75
CA SER A 41 -3.77 0.34 9.69
C SER A 41 -4.76 0.63 10.83
N GLU A 42 -4.92 1.90 11.23
CA GLU A 42 -5.95 2.31 12.18
C GLU A 42 -7.34 2.08 11.59
N PHE A 43 -7.59 2.46 10.33
CA PHE A 43 -8.87 2.21 9.66
C PHE A 43 -9.19 0.71 9.55
N VAL A 44 -8.18 -0.14 9.35
CA VAL A 44 -8.33 -1.61 9.37
C VAL A 44 -8.70 -2.09 10.76
N SER A 45 -7.96 -1.66 11.79
CA SER A 45 -8.19 -2.07 13.19
C SER A 45 -9.55 -1.61 13.72
N ASP A 46 -10.02 -0.45 13.27
CA ASP A 46 -11.32 0.12 13.64
C ASP A 46 -12.49 -0.50 12.85
N GLY A 47 -12.21 -1.40 11.90
CA GLY A 47 -13.22 -2.09 11.09
C GLY A 47 -13.89 -1.18 10.05
N GLU A 48 -13.25 -0.07 9.68
CA GLU A 48 -13.78 0.83 8.65
C GLU A 48 -13.51 0.33 7.22
N VAL A 49 -12.60 -0.62 7.07
CA VAL A 49 -12.27 -1.37 5.84
C VAL A 49 -12.13 -2.86 6.16
N ASP A 50 -12.37 -3.70 5.15
CA ASP A 50 -12.23 -5.17 5.24
C ASP A 50 -10.98 -5.60 4.46
N THR A 51 -9.82 -5.12 4.92
CA THR A 51 -8.52 -5.34 4.28
C THR A 51 -7.69 -6.33 5.08
N GLU A 52 -7.14 -7.35 4.44
CA GLU A 52 -6.08 -8.17 5.01
C GLU A 52 -4.74 -7.39 4.98
N LEU A 53 -4.31 -6.90 6.15
CA LEU A 53 -3.06 -6.15 6.29
C LEU A 53 -1.90 -7.10 6.64
N ILE A 54 -1.04 -7.36 5.66
CA ILE A 54 0.12 -8.25 5.81
C ILE A 54 1.35 -7.45 6.22
N LEU A 55 1.83 -7.69 7.44
CA LEU A 55 3.09 -7.13 7.94
C LEU A 55 4.25 -8.02 7.48
N VAL A 56 4.99 -7.54 6.48
CA VAL A 56 6.10 -8.28 5.87
C VAL A 56 7.45 -7.87 6.46
N GLU A 57 8.49 -8.63 6.13
CA GLU A 57 9.86 -8.43 6.60
C GLU A 57 10.70 -7.48 5.74
N SER A 58 10.26 -7.16 4.52
CA SER A 58 10.95 -6.24 3.60
C SER A 58 10.04 -5.69 2.51
N GLU A 59 10.46 -4.63 1.81
CA GLU A 59 9.75 -4.11 0.64
C GLU A 59 9.71 -5.10 -0.53
N HIS A 60 10.73 -5.95 -0.70
CA HIS A 60 10.71 -7.02 -1.71
C HIS A 60 9.57 -8.00 -1.45
N SER A 61 9.42 -8.40 -0.19
CA SER A 61 8.36 -9.27 0.29
C SER A 61 6.98 -8.61 0.20
N ALA A 62 6.90 -7.29 0.41
CA ALA A 62 5.65 -6.53 0.26
C ALA A 62 5.14 -6.61 -1.18
N MET A 63 5.99 -6.34 -2.18
CA MET A 63 5.60 -6.44 -3.58
C MET A 63 5.32 -7.89 -3.99
N SER A 64 6.09 -8.86 -3.48
CA SER A 64 5.87 -10.29 -3.74
C SER A 64 4.51 -10.77 -3.23
N ALA A 65 4.12 -10.39 -2.01
CA ALA A 65 2.81 -10.68 -1.45
C ALA A 65 1.70 -10.02 -2.30
N CYS A 66 1.91 -8.76 -2.71
CA CYS A 66 0.97 -8.04 -3.56
C CYS A 66 0.76 -8.71 -4.92
N ILE A 67 1.82 -9.21 -5.54
CA ILE A 67 1.76 -9.96 -6.81
C ILE A 67 0.93 -11.22 -6.65
N GLY A 68 1.17 -12.00 -5.59
CA GLY A 68 0.38 -13.20 -5.31
C GLY A 68 -1.10 -12.90 -5.11
N ALA A 69 -1.42 -11.90 -4.28
CA ALA A 69 -2.78 -11.49 -4.00
C ALA A 69 -3.51 -10.95 -5.24
N ALA A 70 -2.84 -10.15 -6.07
CA ALA A 70 -3.42 -9.59 -7.29
C ALA A 70 -3.64 -10.68 -8.34
N ALA A 71 -2.71 -11.63 -8.47
CA ALA A 71 -2.87 -12.78 -9.36
C ALA A 71 -4.02 -13.71 -8.94
N ALA A 72 -4.35 -13.76 -7.64
CA ALA A 72 -5.51 -14.47 -7.11
C ALA A 72 -6.84 -13.71 -7.32
N GLY A 73 -6.82 -12.48 -7.85
CA GLY A 73 -8.01 -11.68 -8.17
C GLY A 73 -8.34 -10.59 -7.16
N GLY A 74 -7.50 -10.37 -6.14
CA GLY A 74 -7.70 -9.31 -5.16
C GLY A 74 -7.36 -7.92 -5.71
N ARG A 75 -8.03 -6.90 -5.19
CA ARG A 75 -7.63 -5.50 -5.28
C ARG A 75 -6.52 -5.25 -4.25
N VAL A 76 -5.36 -4.81 -4.73
CA VAL A 76 -4.15 -4.82 -3.91
C VAL A 76 -3.49 -3.47 -3.84
N ALA A 77 -3.00 -3.11 -2.65
CA ALA A 77 -2.17 -1.95 -2.44
C ALA A 77 -0.94 -2.25 -1.57
N THR A 78 0.10 -1.43 -1.70
CA THR A 78 1.24 -1.33 -0.78
C THR A 78 1.71 0.12 -0.75
N ALA A 79 2.71 0.49 0.04
CA ALA A 79 3.35 1.81 -0.01
C ALA A 79 4.85 1.69 0.27
N THR A 80 5.67 2.53 -0.37
CA THR A 80 7.13 2.50 -0.19
C THR A 80 7.77 3.89 -0.37
N SER A 81 9.07 4.00 -0.13
CA SER A 81 9.85 5.24 -0.24
C SER A 81 11.32 4.96 -0.55
N GLY A 82 11.96 5.83 -1.34
CA GLY A 82 13.41 5.84 -1.56
C GLY A 82 14.03 4.45 -1.83
N PRO A 83 14.99 3.97 -1.01
CA PRO A 83 15.66 2.69 -1.23
C PRO A 83 14.73 1.47 -1.10
N GLY A 84 13.59 1.58 -0.42
CA GLY A 84 12.58 0.52 -0.39
C GLY A 84 11.97 0.26 -1.77
N LEU A 85 11.82 1.30 -2.59
CA LEU A 85 11.41 1.14 -3.99
C LEU A 85 12.48 0.41 -4.81
N ALA A 86 13.76 0.70 -4.55
CA ALA A 86 14.85 0.00 -5.23
C ALA A 86 14.89 -1.49 -4.86
N LEU A 87 14.57 -1.82 -3.62
CA LEU A 87 14.46 -3.20 -3.16
C LEU A 87 13.28 -3.95 -3.82
N MET A 88 12.26 -3.23 -4.30
CA MET A 88 11.14 -3.79 -5.09
C MET A 88 11.43 -3.98 -6.58
N TRP A 89 12.52 -3.44 -7.13
CA TRP A 89 12.72 -3.36 -8.60
C TRP A 89 12.60 -4.68 -9.34
N GLU A 90 13.18 -5.77 -8.81
CA GLU A 90 13.04 -7.10 -9.40
C GLU A 90 11.56 -7.48 -9.57
N MET A 91 10.75 -7.22 -8.53
CA MET A 91 9.34 -7.58 -8.50
C MET A 91 8.48 -6.63 -9.34
N LEU A 92 8.86 -5.37 -9.55
CA LEU A 92 8.10 -4.45 -10.42
C LEU A 92 8.03 -4.94 -11.87
N TYR A 93 9.10 -5.57 -12.38
CA TYR A 93 9.08 -6.19 -13.71
C TYR A 93 8.15 -7.39 -13.77
N VAL A 94 8.07 -8.18 -12.70
CA VAL A 94 7.13 -9.31 -12.59
C VAL A 94 5.69 -8.80 -12.56
N ALA A 95 5.37 -7.84 -11.69
CA ALA A 95 4.04 -7.26 -11.55
C ALA A 95 3.52 -6.68 -12.88
N SER A 96 4.35 -5.88 -13.56
CA SER A 96 4.01 -5.28 -14.84
C SER A 96 3.94 -6.31 -15.98
N GLY A 97 4.87 -7.25 -16.04
CA GLY A 97 4.89 -8.32 -17.05
C GLY A 97 3.66 -9.24 -16.96
N MET A 98 3.17 -9.49 -15.75
CA MET A 98 1.93 -10.24 -15.51
C MET A 98 0.65 -9.39 -15.67
N ARG A 99 0.79 -8.08 -15.89
CA ARG A 99 -0.32 -7.11 -16.02
C ARG A 99 -1.23 -7.05 -14.78
N LEU A 100 -0.63 -7.10 -13.60
CA LEU A 100 -1.36 -7.07 -12.33
C LEU A 100 -1.69 -5.64 -11.89
N PRO A 101 -2.96 -5.32 -11.54
CA PRO A 101 -3.39 -3.97 -11.20
C PRO A 101 -3.08 -3.61 -9.72
N ILE A 102 -1.80 -3.45 -9.39
CA ILE A 102 -1.34 -3.13 -8.02
C ILE A 102 -1.19 -1.61 -7.86
N VAL A 103 -1.76 -1.05 -6.79
CA VAL A 103 -1.58 0.37 -6.44
C VAL A 103 -0.44 0.53 -5.44
N MET A 104 0.50 1.42 -5.72
CA MET A 104 1.67 1.65 -4.86
C MET A 104 1.96 3.16 -4.75
N PRO A 105 1.50 3.84 -3.69
CA PRO A 105 1.97 5.18 -3.36
C PRO A 105 3.48 5.15 -3.07
N VAL A 106 4.22 5.98 -3.79
CA VAL A 106 5.65 6.20 -3.59
C VAL A 106 5.84 7.60 -3.01
N VAL A 107 6.20 7.67 -1.73
CA VAL A 107 6.52 8.95 -1.09
C VAL A 107 8.02 9.19 -1.26
N ASN A 108 8.39 10.14 -2.11
CA ASN A 108 9.78 10.34 -2.53
C ASN A 108 10.68 10.78 -1.36
N ARG A 109 11.86 10.15 -1.27
CA ARG A 109 12.96 10.44 -0.34
C ARG A 109 14.28 10.19 -1.03
#